data_AF-A0A6A6RPS9-F1
#
_entry.id   AF-A0A6A6RPS9-F1
#
_cell.length_a   1.000
_cell.length_b   1.000
_cell.length_c   1.000
_cell.angle_alpha   90.00
_cell.angle_beta   90.00
_cell.angle_gamma   90.00
#
_symmetry.space_group_name_H-M   'P 1'
#
loop_
_entity.id
_entity.type
_entity.pdbx_description
1 polymer ?
#
loop_
_entity_poly.entity_id
_entity_poly.type
_entity_poly.pdbx_seq_one_letter_code
_entity_poly.pdbx_strand_id
1 'polypeptide(L)'
;MVSEAPANIPSPAITTTEVVVSKPSPDKQGSDSSNQNDIRKQGDANSKATKKKDTSEKNGPKELKVNVLPPVKDIITAIPPEGISTEDLAAKWSGKIDATNAALFAKIVQRICNVELKIWVKLRAEVPSEEEIEEMIKEAKKPPPPKEILESNQTIGSKLIGPISITFRETDELVRGASNRLPSSLYRTFYENSATLSSYVSKHTHVRHRQEPHLKLRSGVAFQSIEDFDPNRDLTKVRIERHLVWNQKKDPSSYISTFSNRDSALRRAHFHYDTSNRIGHRVAIAEISTNDLVAVTIRGTLSECIKTTWREKEFPYMSRSQDTNEKEREVQIPAWISKPARPAKDSENTNSISVEQFSNLRVPAAQGHDFEWLATGQIPKTRITRVMPFDGFEIYEERKEGRTITSRSSEEPWVFNWASRMWVLSHSLWKPEIAARKKRYHDKRNPKKRNVETNDDADRSNKIKRLRRAFDERDRDHDEAYVGLKFNSEERVEAQTSCSSCKRWRPASLSTISSLDLAGF
;
A
#
# COMPACT_ATOMS: atom_id res chain seq x y z
N MET A 1 54.81 -33.37 27.48
CA MET A 1 54.20 -34.60 26.96
C MET A 1 53.69 -35.42 28.13
N VAL A 2 52.44 -35.20 28.52
CA VAL A 2 51.62 -36.09 29.36
C VAL A 2 50.20 -35.89 28.83
N SER A 3 49.60 -36.96 28.30
CA SER A 3 48.28 -36.95 27.69
C SER A 3 47.23 -37.25 28.75
N GLU A 4 46.36 -36.28 29.04
CA GLU A 4 45.16 -36.51 29.85
C GLU A 4 43.96 -36.80 28.94
N ALA A 5 43.29 -37.92 29.23
CA ALA A 5 42.08 -38.38 28.56
C ALA A 5 40.87 -37.56 29.02
N PRO A 6 39.89 -37.28 28.13
CA PRO A 6 38.72 -36.50 28.50
C PRO A 6 37.69 -37.32 29.29
N ALA A 7 37.23 -36.73 30.39
CA ALA A 7 36.19 -37.25 31.27
C ALA A 7 34.79 -37.24 30.62
N ASN A 8 34.05 -38.32 30.89
CA ASN A 8 32.63 -38.50 30.56
C ASN A 8 31.76 -37.44 31.26
N ILE A 9 30.94 -36.72 30.48
CA ILE A 9 29.92 -35.79 30.97
C ILE A 9 28.57 -36.54 31.02
N PRO A 10 27.91 -36.68 32.18
CA PRO A 10 26.56 -37.24 32.24
C PRO A 10 25.50 -36.21 31.85
N SER A 11 24.53 -36.64 31.05
CA SER A 11 23.34 -35.87 30.65
C SER A 11 22.49 -35.45 31.86
N PRO A 12 21.97 -34.21 31.90
CA PRO A 12 21.11 -33.77 33.00
C PRO A 12 19.68 -34.30 32.87
N ALA A 13 19.16 -34.76 34.01
CA ALA A 13 17.80 -35.20 34.22
C ALA A 13 16.76 -34.08 34.03
N ILE A 14 15.61 -34.45 33.47
CA ILE A 14 14.44 -33.60 33.30
C ILE A 14 13.67 -33.60 34.62
N THR A 15 13.58 -32.44 35.27
CA THR A 15 12.76 -32.23 36.47
C THR A 15 11.48 -31.51 36.08
N THR A 16 10.36 -32.19 36.27
CA THR A 16 8.98 -31.68 36.23
C THR A 16 8.73 -30.76 37.42
N THR A 17 8.10 -29.61 37.24
CA THR A 17 7.54 -28.84 38.36
C THR A 17 6.18 -28.28 37.99
N GLU A 18 5.23 -28.53 38.89
CA GLU A 18 3.81 -28.20 38.82
C GLU A 18 3.49 -26.74 39.14
N VAL A 19 2.25 -26.43 38.78
CA VAL A 19 1.42 -25.24 38.86
C VAL A 19 1.36 -24.57 40.24
N VAL A 20 1.37 -23.23 40.27
CA VAL A 20 0.61 -22.46 41.29
C VAL A 20 -0.14 -21.30 40.65
N VAL A 21 -1.45 -21.32 40.84
CA VAL A 21 -2.46 -20.30 40.53
C VAL A 21 -2.58 -19.35 41.72
N SER A 22 -2.66 -18.04 41.47
CA SER A 22 -3.19 -17.09 42.45
C SER A 22 -4.00 -15.97 41.78
N LYS A 23 -5.23 -15.81 42.28
CA LYS A 23 -6.30 -14.87 41.89
C LYS A 23 -6.26 -13.58 42.75
N PRO A 24 -7.08 -12.56 42.44
CA PRO A 24 -6.74 -11.12 42.54
C PRO A 24 -7.50 -10.36 43.63
N SER A 25 -7.16 -9.06 43.82
CA SER A 25 -8.05 -7.90 44.15
C SER A 25 -7.22 -6.68 44.63
N PRO A 26 -7.79 -5.46 44.83
CA PRO A 26 -8.76 -4.73 44.01
C PRO A 26 -8.40 -3.21 43.82
N ASP A 27 -9.22 -2.54 43.01
CA ASP A 27 -9.63 -1.12 42.99
C ASP A 27 -8.62 0.03 43.12
N LYS A 28 -8.67 0.94 42.12
CA LYS A 28 -8.85 2.39 42.37
C LYS A 28 -9.37 3.13 41.14
N GLN A 29 -10.43 3.92 41.39
CA GLN A 29 -11.07 4.92 40.55
C GLN A 29 -10.13 6.10 40.22
N GLY A 30 -10.41 6.82 39.13
CA GLY A 30 -9.91 8.18 38.95
C GLY A 30 -9.89 8.72 37.51
N SER A 31 -10.96 9.42 37.14
CA SER A 31 -11.05 10.66 36.33
C SER A 31 -10.50 10.74 34.88
N ASP A 32 -11.45 10.94 33.95
CA ASP A 32 -11.58 12.04 32.97
C ASP A 32 -10.33 12.71 32.35
N SER A 33 -10.21 12.63 31.01
CA SER A 33 -10.58 13.72 30.08
C SER A 33 -9.78 13.73 28.74
N SER A 34 -10.57 13.83 27.66
CA SER A 34 -10.36 14.45 26.32
C SER A 34 -9.11 14.21 25.45
N ASN A 35 -9.39 13.54 24.31
CA ASN A 35 -9.18 13.93 22.90
C ASN A 35 -7.78 14.28 22.33
N GLN A 36 -7.30 13.37 21.44
CA GLN A 36 -7.05 13.50 19.98
C GLN A 36 -7.05 14.92 19.36
N ASN A 37 -6.35 15.30 18.27
CA ASN A 37 -5.42 14.73 17.28
C ASN A 37 -4.83 15.98 16.56
N ASP A 38 -3.55 16.05 16.17
CA ASP A 38 -2.97 15.73 14.86
C ASP A 38 -3.47 16.60 13.65
N ILE A 39 -2.52 17.26 12.94
CA ILE A 39 -2.40 17.44 11.45
C ILE A 39 -2.49 18.87 10.81
N ARG A 40 -1.37 19.25 10.13
CA ARG A 40 -1.13 19.89 8.78
C ARG A 40 -2.14 20.93 8.23
N LYS A 41 -1.82 21.89 7.34
CA LYS A 41 -0.69 22.22 6.43
C LYS A 41 -0.95 23.66 5.86
N GLN A 42 0.08 24.24 5.23
CA GLN A 42 0.14 25.09 4.00
C GLN A 42 -1.13 25.82 3.49
N GLY A 43 -1.08 26.97 2.82
CA GLY A 43 -0.01 27.74 2.18
C GLY A 43 -0.31 29.25 2.33
N ASP A 44 0.05 30.22 1.50
CA ASP A 44 0.62 30.31 0.17
C ASP A 44 1.19 31.73 0.02
N ALA A 45 1.92 31.96 -1.06
CA ALA A 45 2.14 33.25 -1.73
C ALA A 45 2.73 32.91 -3.11
N ASN A 46 2.54 33.62 -4.21
CA ASN A 46 1.77 34.78 -4.62
C ASN A 46 2.12 34.89 -6.12
N SER A 47 1.20 35.24 -7.01
CA SER A 47 1.62 35.96 -8.22
C SER A 47 0.49 36.72 -8.90
N LYS A 48 0.85 37.99 -9.12
CA LYS A 48 0.20 39.14 -9.74
C LYS A 48 -0.57 38.90 -11.04
N ALA A 49 -1.59 39.74 -11.16
CA ALA A 49 -2.49 39.93 -12.28
C ALA A 49 -1.91 40.82 -13.40
N THR A 50 -2.44 40.61 -14.61
CA THR A 50 -2.56 41.62 -15.67
C THR A 50 -3.93 41.50 -16.32
N LYS A 51 -4.68 42.61 -16.36
CA LYS A 51 -6.01 42.78 -16.94
C LYS A 51 -5.93 42.80 -18.48
N LYS A 52 -6.72 41.95 -19.14
CA LYS A 52 -7.24 42.17 -20.50
C LYS A 52 -8.77 42.19 -20.44
N LYS A 53 -9.36 43.11 -21.18
CA LYS A 53 -10.77 43.48 -21.19
C LYS A 53 -11.43 42.71 -22.34
N ASP A 54 -12.26 41.73 -22.00
CA ASP A 54 -13.07 40.98 -22.98
C ASP A 54 -14.56 41.34 -22.83
N THR A 55 -15.11 41.81 -23.93
CA THR A 55 -16.53 41.91 -24.25
C THR A 55 -17.05 40.52 -24.64
N SER A 56 -17.89 39.90 -23.82
CA SER A 56 -18.51 38.60 -24.12
C SER A 56 -19.84 38.80 -24.88
N GLU A 57 -19.79 38.61 -26.20
CA GLU A 57 -20.95 38.29 -27.01
C GLU A 57 -21.40 36.84 -26.76
N LYS A 58 -22.73 36.64 -26.79
CA LYS A 58 -23.42 35.35 -26.69
C LYS A 58 -23.01 34.44 -27.85
N ASN A 59 -22.08 33.51 -27.62
CA ASN A 59 -21.85 32.38 -28.52
C ASN A 59 -22.68 31.19 -28.03
N GLY A 60 -23.72 30.82 -28.78
CA GLY A 60 -24.35 29.50 -28.66
C GLY A 60 -23.36 28.38 -28.98
N PRO A 61 -23.69 27.11 -28.65
CA PRO A 61 -22.80 25.97 -28.90
C PRO A 61 -22.46 25.92 -30.39
N LYS A 62 -21.19 26.17 -30.72
CA LYS A 62 -20.68 26.01 -32.09
C LYS A 62 -20.76 24.51 -32.41
N GLU A 63 -21.58 24.16 -33.40
CA GLU A 63 -21.55 22.81 -33.99
C GLU A 63 -20.10 22.47 -34.37
N LEU A 64 -19.57 21.40 -33.76
CA LEU A 64 -18.29 20.83 -34.15
C LEU A 64 -18.43 20.37 -35.60
N LYS A 65 -17.76 21.06 -36.53
CA LYS A 65 -17.62 20.61 -37.91
C LYS A 65 -16.73 19.36 -37.93
N VAL A 66 -17.35 18.19 -37.77
CA VAL A 66 -16.65 16.90 -37.90
C VAL A 66 -16.23 16.76 -39.36
N ASN A 67 -14.92 16.69 -39.61
CA ASN A 67 -14.41 16.39 -40.95
C ASN A 67 -14.94 15.04 -41.43
N VAL A 68 -15.33 14.99 -42.71
CA VAL A 68 -16.00 13.83 -43.31
C VAL A 68 -15.05 12.62 -43.26
N LEU A 69 -15.43 11.62 -42.45
CA LEU A 69 -14.74 10.33 -42.40
C LEU A 69 -14.72 9.69 -43.79
N PRO A 70 -13.66 8.94 -44.15
CA PRO A 70 -13.64 8.18 -45.39
C PRO A 70 -14.83 7.20 -45.43
N PRO A 71 -15.51 7.05 -46.58
CA PRO A 71 -16.53 6.03 -46.79
C PRO A 71 -16.00 4.65 -46.40
N VAL A 72 -16.84 3.84 -45.78
CA VAL A 72 -16.48 2.50 -45.31
C VAL A 72 -15.98 1.62 -46.45
N LYS A 73 -16.59 1.75 -47.64
CA LYS A 73 -16.15 1.08 -48.88
C LYS A 73 -14.71 1.42 -49.24
N ASP A 74 -14.29 2.68 -49.06
CA ASP A 74 -12.91 3.11 -49.31
C ASP A 74 -11.96 2.50 -48.27
N ILE A 75 -12.42 2.32 -47.03
CA ILE A 75 -11.62 1.67 -45.97
C ILE A 75 -11.41 0.19 -46.30
N ILE A 76 -12.48 -0.52 -46.66
CA ILE A 76 -12.43 -1.94 -47.02
C ILE A 76 -11.53 -2.17 -48.25
N THR A 77 -11.69 -1.36 -49.29
CA THR A 77 -10.89 -1.49 -50.53
C THR A 77 -9.42 -1.11 -50.34
N ALA A 78 -9.09 -0.30 -49.33
CA ALA A 78 -7.72 0.07 -49.04
C ALA A 78 -6.93 -1.00 -48.26
N ILE A 79 -7.60 -2.02 -47.71
CA ILE A 79 -6.98 -3.12 -46.97
C ILE A 79 -6.80 -4.32 -47.90
N PRO A 80 -5.57 -4.68 -48.27
CA PRO A 80 -5.33 -5.80 -49.16
C PRO A 80 -5.57 -7.15 -48.43
N PRO A 81 -5.75 -8.26 -49.16
CA PRO A 81 -6.01 -9.58 -48.58
C PRO A 81 -4.96 -10.06 -47.56
N GLU A 82 -3.70 -9.68 -47.77
CA GLU A 82 -2.56 -9.95 -46.87
C GLU A 82 -2.55 -9.07 -45.59
N GLY A 83 -3.40 -8.05 -45.55
CA GLY A 83 -3.44 -7.03 -44.49
C GLY A 83 -2.45 -5.89 -44.73
N ILE A 84 -2.57 -4.86 -43.91
CA ILE A 84 -1.79 -3.61 -44.00
C ILE A 84 -1.38 -3.17 -42.60
N SER A 85 -0.28 -2.42 -42.47
CA SER A 85 0.09 -1.85 -41.17
C SER A 85 -0.90 -0.76 -40.75
N THR A 86 -1.10 -0.56 -39.44
CA THR A 86 -1.94 0.53 -38.92
C THR A 86 -1.41 1.90 -39.32
N GLU A 87 -0.10 2.05 -39.49
CA GLU A 87 0.56 3.29 -39.90
C GLU A 87 0.28 3.61 -41.37
N ASP A 88 0.44 2.63 -42.27
CA ASP A 88 0.16 2.80 -43.69
C ASP A 88 -1.33 3.05 -43.94
N LEU A 89 -2.17 2.35 -43.17
CA LEU A 89 -3.62 2.53 -43.20
C LEU A 89 -4.00 3.96 -42.75
N ALA A 90 -3.41 4.47 -41.66
CA ALA A 90 -3.63 5.84 -41.20
C ALA A 90 -3.06 6.88 -42.19
N ALA A 91 -1.89 6.61 -42.78
CA ALA A 91 -1.25 7.50 -43.74
C ALA A 91 -2.11 7.75 -44.99
N LYS A 92 -2.80 6.72 -45.49
CA LYS A 92 -3.76 6.82 -46.62
C LYS A 92 -4.87 7.85 -46.37
N TRP A 93 -5.21 8.12 -45.11
CA TRP A 93 -6.28 9.06 -44.73
C TRP A 93 -5.81 10.17 -43.80
N SER A 94 -4.51 10.48 -43.78
CA SER A 94 -3.91 11.55 -42.96
C SER A 94 -4.54 12.94 -43.18
N GLY A 95 -5.20 13.19 -44.32
CA GLY A 95 -5.97 14.41 -44.59
C GLY A 95 -7.46 14.36 -44.23
N LYS A 96 -7.99 13.19 -43.86
CA LYS A 96 -9.40 12.97 -43.48
C LYS A 96 -9.57 12.56 -42.01
N ILE A 97 -8.51 12.05 -41.39
CA ILE A 97 -8.47 11.66 -39.98
C ILE A 97 -7.77 12.76 -39.19
N ASP A 98 -8.46 13.30 -38.18
CA ASP A 98 -7.92 14.28 -37.25
C ASP A 98 -8.31 13.92 -35.80
N ALA A 99 -7.92 14.76 -34.84
CA ALA A 99 -8.20 14.54 -33.43
C ALA A 99 -9.72 14.43 -33.09
N THR A 100 -10.60 14.95 -33.95
CA THR A 100 -12.05 14.94 -33.73
C THR A 100 -12.71 13.63 -34.16
N ASN A 101 -12.13 12.90 -35.11
CA ASN A 101 -12.73 11.69 -35.68
C ASN A 101 -11.84 10.42 -35.59
N ALA A 102 -10.59 10.54 -35.12
CA ALA A 102 -9.65 9.41 -34.97
C ALA A 102 -10.21 8.26 -34.13
N ALA A 103 -10.90 8.55 -33.01
CA ALA A 103 -11.49 7.52 -32.15
C ALA A 103 -12.61 6.74 -32.85
N LEU A 104 -13.41 7.42 -33.69
CA LEU A 104 -14.48 6.77 -34.47
C LEU A 104 -13.88 5.94 -35.60
N PHE A 105 -12.87 6.46 -36.29
CA PHE A 105 -12.13 5.72 -37.29
C PHE A 105 -11.53 4.41 -36.72
N ALA A 106 -10.89 4.48 -35.55
CA ALA A 106 -10.34 3.31 -34.87
C ALA A 106 -11.41 2.25 -34.55
N LYS A 107 -12.61 2.67 -34.12
CA LYS A 107 -13.75 1.75 -33.88
C LYS A 107 -14.25 1.08 -35.14
N ILE A 108 -14.35 1.81 -36.25
CA ILE A 108 -14.74 1.25 -37.56
C ILE A 108 -13.73 0.19 -37.99
N VAL A 109 -12.43 0.51 -37.92
CA VAL A 109 -11.34 -0.41 -38.27
C VAL A 109 -11.37 -1.67 -37.40
N GLN A 110 -11.53 -1.54 -36.08
CA GLN A 110 -11.63 -2.69 -35.16
C GLN A 110 -12.83 -3.60 -35.45
N ARG A 111 -13.89 -3.05 -36.05
CA ARG A 111 -15.11 -3.81 -36.36
C ARG A 111 -15.01 -4.57 -37.67
N ILE A 112 -14.43 -3.95 -38.71
CA ILE A 112 -14.27 -4.58 -40.04
C ILE A 112 -13.00 -5.44 -40.15
N CYS A 113 -12.03 -5.24 -39.27
CA CYS A 113 -10.76 -5.96 -39.28
C CYS A 113 -10.52 -6.81 -38.03
N ASN A 114 -9.64 -7.79 -38.17
CA ASN A 114 -8.85 -8.37 -37.10
C ASN A 114 -7.56 -7.56 -36.97
N VAL A 115 -7.25 -7.11 -35.75
CA VAL A 115 -5.99 -6.43 -35.44
C VAL A 115 -5.03 -7.47 -34.90
N GLU A 116 -4.12 -7.93 -35.74
CA GLU A 116 -3.07 -8.88 -35.38
C GLU A 116 -1.83 -8.11 -34.90
N LEU A 117 -1.22 -8.58 -33.80
CA LEU A 117 0.07 -8.09 -33.30
C LEU A 117 0.17 -6.57 -32.99
N LYS A 118 -0.96 -5.89 -32.73
CA LYS A 118 -1.09 -4.45 -32.43
C LYS A 118 -0.74 -3.47 -33.55
N ILE A 119 -0.18 -3.93 -34.67
CA ILE A 119 0.27 -3.07 -35.77
C ILE A 119 -0.21 -3.54 -37.15
N TRP A 120 -0.83 -4.72 -37.26
CA TRP A 120 -1.28 -5.28 -38.52
C TRP A 120 -2.80 -5.41 -38.55
N VAL A 121 -3.43 -4.97 -39.64
CA VAL A 121 -4.88 -4.99 -39.81
C VAL A 121 -5.26 -5.82 -41.01
N LYS A 122 -6.15 -6.79 -40.81
CA LYS A 122 -6.66 -7.69 -41.86
C LYS A 122 -8.18 -7.74 -41.84
N LEU A 123 -8.83 -7.71 -43.00
CA LEU A 123 -10.29 -7.81 -43.07
C LEU A 123 -10.80 -9.10 -42.42
N ARG A 124 -11.93 -8.99 -41.71
CA ARG A 124 -12.64 -10.16 -41.18
C ARG A 124 -13.24 -10.98 -42.32
N ALA A 125 -13.43 -12.27 -42.08
CA ALA A 125 -14.11 -13.16 -43.02
C ALA A 125 -15.55 -12.69 -43.30
N GLU A 126 -16.21 -12.14 -42.28
CA GLU A 126 -17.52 -11.52 -42.37
C GLU A 126 -17.37 -10.03 -42.05
N VAL A 127 -17.48 -9.21 -43.09
CA VAL A 127 -17.51 -7.75 -42.94
C VAL A 127 -18.96 -7.35 -42.64
N PRO A 128 -19.20 -6.55 -41.58
CA PRO A 128 -20.54 -6.03 -41.29
C PRO A 128 -21.16 -5.34 -42.50
N SER A 129 -22.49 -5.36 -42.62
CA SER A 129 -23.17 -4.71 -43.72
C SER A 129 -22.95 -3.18 -43.69
N GLU A 130 -23.12 -2.52 -44.83
CA GLU A 130 -23.01 -1.05 -44.90
C GLU A 130 -24.00 -0.36 -43.94
N GLU A 131 -25.20 -0.92 -43.81
CA GLU A 131 -26.25 -0.46 -42.89
C GLU A 131 -25.83 -0.56 -41.42
N GLU A 132 -25.20 -1.68 -41.02
CA GLU A 132 -24.68 -1.86 -39.64
C GLU A 132 -23.59 -0.82 -39.32
N ILE A 133 -22.75 -0.49 -40.30
CA ILE A 133 -21.64 0.45 -40.10
C ILE A 133 -22.17 1.90 -40.12
N GLU A 134 -23.16 2.22 -40.95
CA GLU A 134 -23.86 3.50 -40.92
C GLU A 134 -24.61 3.72 -39.59
N GLU A 135 -25.26 2.69 -39.05
CA GLU A 135 -25.92 2.75 -37.76
C GLU A 135 -24.89 3.00 -36.63
N MET A 136 -23.73 2.35 -36.67
CA MET A 136 -22.64 2.63 -35.75
C MET A 136 -22.10 4.06 -35.86
N ILE A 137 -21.93 4.58 -37.07
CA ILE A 137 -21.50 5.97 -37.30
C ILE A 137 -22.57 6.92 -36.75
N LYS A 138 -23.85 6.63 -36.97
CA LYS A 138 -24.98 7.41 -36.45
C LYS A 138 -24.99 7.39 -34.92
N GLU A 139 -24.75 6.24 -34.30
CA GLU A 139 -24.65 6.10 -32.84
C GLU A 139 -23.45 6.85 -32.26
N ALA A 140 -22.29 6.79 -32.91
CA ALA A 140 -21.09 7.50 -32.47
C ALA A 140 -21.16 9.02 -32.71
N LYS A 141 -21.97 9.46 -33.68
CA LYS A 141 -22.29 10.88 -33.92
C LYS A 141 -23.33 11.42 -32.95
N LYS A 142 -24.13 10.57 -32.29
CA LYS A 142 -24.96 11.03 -31.18
C LYS A 142 -24.00 11.65 -30.16
N PRO A 143 -24.25 12.87 -29.68
CA PRO A 143 -23.45 13.42 -28.59
C PRO A 143 -23.43 12.36 -27.50
N PRO A 144 -22.25 12.04 -26.92
CA PRO A 144 -22.21 11.10 -25.82
C PRO A 144 -23.27 11.55 -24.82
N PRO A 145 -24.13 10.64 -24.30
CA PRO A 145 -25.12 11.01 -23.31
C PRO A 145 -24.39 11.86 -22.27
N PRO A 146 -24.92 13.05 -21.92
CA PRO A 146 -24.16 14.09 -21.26
C PRO A 146 -23.30 13.48 -20.16
N LYS A 147 -21.98 13.45 -20.38
CA LYS A 147 -21.00 12.83 -19.47
C LYS A 147 -20.92 13.55 -18.12
N GLU A 148 -21.84 14.45 -17.82
CA GLU A 148 -21.71 15.44 -16.76
C GLU A 148 -22.40 15.11 -15.44
N ILE A 149 -23.31 14.14 -15.36
CA ILE A 149 -24.08 13.96 -14.11
C ILE A 149 -23.62 12.76 -13.28
N LEU A 150 -22.89 11.76 -13.80
CA LEU A 150 -22.53 10.60 -12.98
C LEU A 150 -21.08 10.66 -12.47
N GLU A 151 -20.89 10.95 -11.18
CA GLU A 151 -19.64 10.67 -10.49
C GLU A 151 -19.54 9.16 -10.24
N SER A 152 -18.55 8.52 -10.88
CA SER A 152 -18.27 7.12 -10.65
C SER A 152 -17.19 6.97 -9.59
N ASN A 153 -17.48 6.19 -8.54
CA ASN A 153 -16.50 5.76 -7.55
C ASN A 153 -16.27 4.26 -7.70
N GLN A 154 -15.03 3.88 -8.04
CA GLN A 154 -14.63 2.48 -8.11
C GLN A 154 -13.99 2.04 -6.82
N THR A 155 -14.43 0.90 -6.31
CA THR A 155 -13.79 0.19 -5.20
C THR A 155 -13.39 -1.19 -5.69
N ILE A 156 -12.12 -1.52 -5.52
CA ILE A 156 -11.55 -2.80 -5.93
C ILE A 156 -11.35 -3.65 -4.68
N GLY A 157 -12.02 -4.79 -4.62
CA GLY A 157 -11.78 -5.86 -3.66
C GLY A 157 -11.01 -6.99 -4.33
N SER A 158 -10.14 -7.67 -3.58
CA SER A 158 -9.43 -8.84 -4.09
C SER A 158 -9.15 -9.82 -2.95
N LYS A 159 -9.24 -11.12 -3.25
CA LYS A 159 -8.89 -12.21 -2.32
C LYS A 159 -8.41 -13.43 -3.11
N LEU A 160 -7.50 -14.21 -2.54
CA LEU A 160 -7.29 -15.58 -3.02
C LEU A 160 -8.47 -16.44 -2.59
N ILE A 161 -8.93 -17.30 -3.50
CA ILE A 161 -10.00 -18.26 -3.30
C ILE A 161 -9.49 -19.67 -3.58
N GLY A 162 -10.14 -20.65 -2.96
CA GLY A 162 -9.75 -22.05 -3.08
C GLY A 162 -8.48 -22.41 -2.30
N PRO A 163 -7.95 -23.62 -2.51
CA PRO A 163 -6.74 -24.07 -1.83
C PRO A 163 -5.50 -23.32 -2.32
N ILE A 164 -4.73 -22.78 -1.38
CA ILE A 164 -3.40 -22.23 -1.66
C ILE A 164 -2.38 -23.37 -1.69
N SER A 165 -1.62 -23.48 -2.78
CA SER A 165 -0.52 -24.44 -2.92
C SER A 165 0.83 -23.73 -2.78
N ILE A 166 1.80 -24.37 -2.10
CA ILE A 166 3.16 -23.83 -1.92
C ILE A 166 4.16 -24.85 -2.45
N THR A 167 4.95 -24.45 -3.44
CA THR A 167 5.98 -25.27 -4.09
C THR A 167 7.37 -24.82 -3.66
N PHE A 168 8.32 -25.77 -3.58
CA PHE A 168 9.68 -25.55 -3.05
C PHE A 168 10.80 -26.03 -3.98
N ARG A 169 10.48 -26.80 -5.01
CA ARG A 169 11.42 -27.64 -5.77
C ARG A 169 11.16 -27.62 -7.27
N GLU A 170 10.23 -26.80 -7.72
CA GLU A 170 10.04 -26.55 -9.14
C GLU A 170 11.19 -25.70 -9.67
N THR A 171 11.36 -25.72 -10.99
CA THR A 171 12.45 -25.02 -11.69
C THR A 171 12.55 -23.56 -11.26
N ASP A 172 11.43 -22.86 -11.11
CA ASP A 172 11.41 -21.44 -10.73
C ASP A 172 11.94 -21.20 -9.31
N GLU A 173 11.64 -22.08 -8.35
CA GLU A 173 12.19 -21.99 -7.00
C GLU A 173 13.68 -22.29 -6.96
N LEU A 174 14.12 -23.31 -7.72
CA LEU A 174 15.52 -23.71 -7.79
C LEU A 174 16.38 -22.60 -8.43
N VAL A 175 15.91 -22.04 -9.55
CA VAL A 175 16.56 -20.91 -10.22
C VAL A 175 16.60 -19.70 -9.30
N ARG A 176 15.49 -19.36 -8.62
CA ARG A 176 15.46 -18.23 -7.70
C ARG A 176 16.38 -18.44 -6.50
N GLY A 177 16.41 -19.64 -5.93
CA GLY A 177 17.32 -20.00 -4.84
C GLY A 177 18.79 -19.90 -5.23
N ALA A 178 19.14 -20.21 -6.48
CA ALA A 178 20.50 -20.11 -7.00
C ALA A 178 20.88 -18.69 -7.47
N SER A 179 19.90 -17.81 -7.72
CA SER A 179 20.11 -16.51 -8.37
C SER A 179 20.76 -15.41 -7.51
N ASN A 180 21.10 -15.69 -6.24
CA ASN A 180 21.58 -14.70 -5.27
C ASN A 180 20.67 -13.45 -5.14
N ARG A 181 19.38 -13.56 -5.51
CA ARG A 181 18.40 -12.46 -5.42
C ARG A 181 18.04 -12.10 -3.99
N LEU A 182 18.02 -13.08 -3.09
CA LEU A 182 17.77 -12.85 -1.68
C LEU A 182 19.02 -12.23 -1.03
N PRO A 183 18.95 -11.01 -0.47
CA PRO A 183 20.06 -10.42 0.25
C PRO A 183 20.45 -11.29 1.44
N SER A 184 21.74 -11.38 1.78
CA SER A 184 22.23 -12.13 2.94
C SER A 184 21.70 -11.61 4.29
N SER A 185 21.34 -10.32 4.32
CA SER A 185 20.69 -9.66 5.43
C SER A 185 19.64 -8.68 4.90
N LEU A 186 18.52 -8.58 5.62
CA LEU A 186 17.56 -7.49 5.45
C LEU A 186 17.73 -6.48 6.59
N TYR A 187 17.42 -5.22 6.33
CA TYR A 187 17.55 -4.14 7.30
C TYR A 187 16.20 -3.50 7.58
N ARG A 188 15.89 -3.25 8.84
CA ARG A 188 14.63 -2.60 9.23
C ARG A 188 14.90 -1.41 10.12
N THR A 189 14.47 -0.25 9.66
CA THR A 189 14.40 0.96 10.49
C THR A 189 13.15 0.91 11.36
N PHE A 190 13.31 1.19 12.65
CA PHE A 190 12.21 1.25 13.60
C PHE A 190 12.45 2.34 14.65
N TYR A 191 11.38 2.75 15.32
CA TYR A 191 11.35 3.85 16.29
C TYR A 191 10.12 3.71 17.19
N GLU A 192 10.05 4.53 18.24
CA GLU A 192 9.08 4.41 19.35
C GLU A 192 7.60 4.39 18.95
N ASN A 193 7.23 5.11 17.90
CA ASN A 193 5.86 5.30 17.46
C ASN A 193 5.62 4.66 16.08
N SER A 194 6.44 3.66 15.74
CA SER A 194 6.23 2.87 14.53
C SER A 194 4.92 2.11 14.64
N ALA A 195 4.24 1.91 13.50
CA ALA A 195 3.07 1.04 13.47
C ALA A 195 3.47 -0.39 13.84
N THR A 196 4.56 -0.91 13.28
CA THR A 196 5.05 -2.25 13.63
C THR A 196 5.56 -2.29 15.07
N LEU A 197 5.02 -3.22 15.84
CA LEU A 197 5.39 -3.49 17.22
C LEU A 197 6.80 -4.08 17.26
N SER A 198 7.63 -3.68 18.22
CA SER A 198 9.04 -4.11 18.30
C SER A 198 9.45 -4.49 19.72
N SER A 199 10.16 -5.62 19.87
CA SER A 199 10.72 -6.01 21.17
C SER A 199 11.86 -5.10 21.66
N TYR A 200 12.39 -4.26 20.77
CA TYR A 200 13.49 -3.34 21.01
C TYR A 200 13.01 -1.91 21.29
N VAL A 201 11.70 -1.75 21.50
CA VAL A 201 11.03 -0.51 21.85
C VAL A 201 10.28 -0.74 23.16
N SER A 202 10.13 0.32 23.97
CA SER A 202 9.47 0.15 25.26
C SER A 202 7.98 -0.09 25.08
N LYS A 203 7.44 -1.07 25.81
CA LYS A 203 6.02 -1.51 25.72
C LYS A 203 4.99 -0.41 26.01
N HIS A 204 5.38 0.70 26.63
CA HIS A 204 4.48 1.84 26.87
C HIS A 204 4.30 2.72 25.63
N THR A 205 5.19 2.64 24.65
CA THR A 205 5.13 3.40 23.39
C THR A 205 4.47 2.63 22.25
N HIS A 206 4.19 1.34 22.43
CA HIS A 206 3.53 0.53 21.42
C HIS A 206 2.13 1.05 21.14
N VAL A 207 1.81 1.16 19.85
CA VAL A 207 0.40 1.20 19.42
C VAL A 207 -0.28 -0.11 19.82
N ARG A 208 -1.59 -0.06 20.11
CA ARG A 208 -2.35 -1.29 20.40
C ARG A 208 -2.52 -2.11 19.12
N HIS A 209 -2.38 -3.43 19.22
CA HIS A 209 -2.72 -4.33 18.11
C HIS A 209 -4.22 -4.16 17.78
N ARG A 210 -4.58 -4.15 16.49
CA ARG A 210 -5.94 -3.76 16.07
C ARG A 210 -6.97 -4.86 16.33
N GLN A 211 -6.61 -6.11 16.07
CA GLN A 211 -7.49 -7.26 16.27
C GLN A 211 -7.47 -7.77 17.72
N GLU A 212 -6.37 -7.54 18.43
CA GLU A 212 -6.18 -8.02 19.80
C GLU A 212 -5.66 -6.86 20.69
N PRO A 213 -6.51 -5.90 21.12
CA PRO A 213 -6.05 -4.69 21.78
C PRO A 213 -5.23 -4.90 23.07
N HIS A 214 -5.35 -6.07 23.69
CA HIS A 214 -4.58 -6.48 24.87
C HIS A 214 -3.19 -7.03 24.51
N LEU A 215 -2.99 -7.49 23.27
CA LEU A 215 -1.73 -7.99 22.78
C LEU A 215 -0.81 -6.81 22.40
N LYS A 216 0.33 -6.70 23.10
CA LYS A 216 1.35 -5.70 22.79
C LYS A 216 2.48 -6.20 21.90
N LEU A 217 2.84 -7.48 22.04
CA LEU A 217 3.85 -8.20 21.26
C LEU A 217 3.83 -9.67 21.71
N ARG A 218 3.78 -10.63 20.76
CA ARG A 218 3.89 -12.06 21.11
C ARG A 218 5.30 -12.39 21.65
N SER A 219 5.39 -13.40 22.52
CA SER A 219 6.68 -13.86 23.05
C SER A 219 7.58 -14.39 21.94
N GLY A 220 8.90 -14.22 22.05
CA GLY A 220 9.86 -14.67 21.04
C GLY A 220 9.88 -13.87 19.74
N VAL A 221 8.98 -12.90 19.55
CA VAL A 221 8.88 -12.07 18.34
C VAL A 221 9.69 -10.79 18.49
N ALA A 222 10.48 -10.44 17.47
CA ALA A 222 11.23 -9.20 17.39
C ALA A 222 10.39 -8.07 16.80
N PHE A 223 9.68 -8.35 15.70
CA PHE A 223 8.78 -7.40 15.03
C PHE A 223 7.44 -8.06 14.73
N GLN A 224 6.35 -7.33 14.94
CA GLN A 224 4.99 -7.80 14.66
C GLN A 224 4.18 -6.70 13.99
N SER A 225 3.47 -7.03 12.91
CA SER A 225 2.48 -6.16 12.29
C SER A 225 1.32 -5.87 13.25
N ILE A 226 0.57 -4.80 12.99
CA ILE A 226 -0.57 -4.41 13.87
C ILE A 226 -1.84 -5.22 13.61
N GLU A 227 -1.77 -6.11 12.63
CA GLU A 227 -2.81 -7.00 12.17
C GLU A 227 -2.15 -8.34 11.84
N ASP A 228 -2.83 -9.43 12.13
CA ASP A 228 -2.39 -10.76 11.75
C ASP A 228 -2.47 -10.93 10.24
N PHE A 229 -1.53 -11.70 9.70
CA PHE A 229 -1.40 -11.96 8.29
C PHE A 229 -2.29 -13.12 7.87
N ASP A 230 -3.18 -12.88 6.91
CA ASP A 230 -4.02 -13.90 6.28
C ASP A 230 -3.63 -14.00 4.80
N PRO A 231 -3.05 -15.12 4.34
CA PRO A 231 -2.68 -15.30 2.94
C PRO A 231 -3.83 -15.04 1.97
N ASN A 232 -5.06 -15.44 2.29
CA ASN A 232 -6.20 -15.29 1.39
C ASN A 232 -6.57 -13.82 1.17
N ARG A 233 -6.54 -13.04 2.24
CA ARG A 233 -6.85 -11.61 2.20
C ARG A 233 -5.65 -10.80 1.70
N ASP A 234 -4.48 -11.06 2.25
CA ASP A 234 -3.34 -10.15 2.20
C ASP A 234 -2.44 -10.35 0.99
N LEU A 235 -2.31 -11.58 0.44
CA LEU A 235 -1.50 -11.85 -0.77
C LEU A 235 -2.23 -11.41 -2.05
N THR A 236 -2.60 -10.14 -2.08
CA THR A 236 -3.34 -9.52 -3.16
C THR A 236 -2.71 -8.18 -3.53
N LYS A 237 -2.88 -7.77 -4.80
CA LYS A 237 -2.33 -6.50 -5.29
C LYS A 237 -2.77 -5.32 -4.42
N VAL A 238 -4.08 -5.25 -4.11
CA VAL A 238 -4.67 -4.14 -3.35
C VAL A 238 -4.05 -4.02 -1.95
N ARG A 239 -3.87 -5.15 -1.25
CA ARG A 239 -3.34 -5.14 0.13
C ARG A 239 -1.85 -4.82 0.18
N ILE A 240 -1.08 -5.30 -0.80
CA ILE A 240 0.34 -4.97 -0.96
C ILE A 240 0.52 -3.49 -1.31
N GLU A 241 -0.18 -2.98 -2.34
CA GLU A 241 -0.11 -1.56 -2.74
C GLU A 241 -0.50 -0.63 -1.58
N ARG A 242 -1.56 -0.96 -0.83
CA ARG A 242 -1.96 -0.23 0.37
C ARG A 242 -0.82 -0.13 1.40
N HIS A 243 0.06 -1.13 1.51
CA HIS A 243 1.25 -1.05 2.35
C HIS A 243 2.32 -0.11 1.81
N LEU A 244 2.53 -0.12 0.50
CA LEU A 244 3.52 0.73 -0.15
C LEU A 244 3.11 2.21 -0.12
N VAL A 245 1.80 2.52 -0.12
CA VAL A 245 1.31 3.89 0.01
C VAL A 245 1.37 4.37 1.46
N TRP A 246 2.36 5.22 1.75
CA TRP A 246 2.50 5.83 3.07
C TRP A 246 1.31 6.72 3.44
N ASN A 247 0.87 6.62 4.70
CA ASN A 247 -0.26 7.35 5.32
C ASN A 247 -1.68 6.80 5.08
N GLN A 248 -1.85 5.62 4.49
CA GLN A 248 -3.15 4.95 4.53
C GLN A 248 -3.40 4.37 5.94
N LYS A 249 -4.14 5.14 6.77
CA LYS A 249 -4.39 4.84 8.19
C LYS A 249 -5.63 3.96 8.44
N LYS A 250 -6.56 3.88 7.48
CA LYS A 250 -7.90 3.31 7.68
C LYS A 250 -7.87 1.80 7.91
N ASP A 251 -7.07 1.11 7.13
CA ASP A 251 -6.95 -0.34 7.15
C ASP A 251 -5.53 -0.69 7.61
N PRO A 252 -5.36 -1.40 8.74
CA PRO A 252 -4.04 -1.75 9.23
C PRO A 252 -3.24 -2.59 8.23
N SER A 253 -1.93 -2.65 8.46
CA SER A 253 -1.07 -3.50 7.67
C SER A 253 -0.73 -4.77 8.42
N SER A 254 -0.80 -5.90 7.73
CA SER A 254 -0.20 -7.19 8.13
C SER A 254 1.24 -7.39 7.60
N TYR A 255 1.85 -6.35 7.03
CA TYR A 255 3.20 -6.38 6.47
C TYR A 255 4.20 -5.58 7.32
N ILE A 256 5.46 -5.98 7.21
CA ILE A 256 6.62 -5.38 7.86
C ILE A 256 7.63 -5.00 6.77
N SER A 257 7.81 -3.71 6.54
CA SER A 257 8.85 -3.15 5.66
C SER A 257 10.26 -3.56 6.11
N THR A 258 11.08 -4.02 5.18
CA THR A 258 12.51 -4.27 5.34
C THR A 258 13.25 -3.82 4.08
N PHE A 259 14.57 -3.66 4.13
CA PHE A 259 15.38 -3.13 3.04
C PHE A 259 16.50 -4.09 2.67
N SER A 260 16.81 -4.20 1.39
CA SER A 260 17.88 -5.09 0.89
C SER A 260 19.29 -4.66 1.29
N ASN A 261 19.47 -3.39 1.67
CA ASN A 261 20.76 -2.85 2.03
C ASN A 261 20.63 -1.82 3.16
N ARG A 262 21.74 -1.66 3.88
CA ARG A 262 21.84 -0.77 5.03
C ARG A 262 21.61 0.70 4.68
N ASP A 263 22.14 1.17 3.56
CA ASP A 263 22.04 2.58 3.16
C ASP A 263 20.58 3.01 2.95
N SER A 264 19.75 2.12 2.43
CA SER A 264 18.32 2.37 2.24
C SER A 264 17.60 2.46 3.59
N ALA A 265 17.93 1.59 4.54
CA ALA A 265 17.44 1.68 5.91
C ALA A 265 17.94 2.97 6.60
N LEU A 266 19.19 3.39 6.37
CA LEU A 266 19.76 4.62 6.92
C LEU A 266 19.08 5.87 6.37
N ARG A 267 18.85 5.94 5.05
CA ARG A 267 18.03 7.01 4.45
C ARG A 267 16.64 7.08 5.10
N ARG A 268 16.04 5.92 5.39
CA ARG A 268 14.76 5.85 6.10
C ARG A 268 14.87 6.31 7.56
N ALA A 269 15.98 6.03 8.23
CA ALA A 269 16.26 6.50 9.59
C ALA A 269 16.36 8.03 9.63
N HIS A 270 17.12 8.64 8.71
CA HIS A 270 17.18 10.08 8.55
C HIS A 270 15.80 10.69 8.29
N PHE A 271 15.01 10.10 7.38
CA PHE A 271 13.65 10.57 7.11
C PHE A 271 12.80 10.61 8.39
N HIS A 272 12.79 9.52 9.18
CA HIS A 272 12.01 9.48 10.42
C HIS A 272 12.53 10.42 11.50
N TYR A 273 13.83 10.69 11.51
CA TYR A 273 14.48 11.54 12.51
C TYR A 273 14.31 13.04 12.21
N ASP A 274 14.39 13.44 10.94
CA ASP A 274 14.50 14.85 10.55
C ASP A 274 13.33 15.40 9.73
N THR A 275 12.66 14.56 8.94
CA THR A 275 11.70 15.02 7.92
C THR A 275 10.27 14.59 8.20
N SER A 276 10.08 13.47 8.89
CA SER A 276 8.77 12.93 9.20
C SER A 276 7.97 13.90 10.05
N ASN A 277 6.67 14.03 9.74
CA ASN A 277 5.69 14.69 10.60
C ASN A 277 5.69 14.15 12.04
N ARG A 278 5.97 12.85 12.18
CA ARG A 278 6.10 12.16 13.46
C ARG A 278 7.57 11.87 13.64
N ILE A 279 8.28 12.80 14.28
CA ILE A 279 9.72 12.69 14.52
C ILE A 279 9.95 11.48 15.45
N GLY A 280 10.76 10.54 14.99
CA GLY A 280 11.28 9.46 15.82
C GLY A 280 12.53 9.96 16.53
N HIS A 281 12.52 10.03 17.86
CA HIS A 281 13.70 10.40 18.62
C HIS A 281 14.56 9.18 18.96
N ARG A 282 13.96 7.99 19.00
CA ARG A 282 14.60 6.73 19.41
C ARG A 282 14.68 5.78 18.23
N VAL A 283 15.37 6.23 17.18
CA VAL A 283 15.52 5.48 15.94
C VAL A 283 16.64 4.46 16.06
N ALA A 284 16.40 3.26 15.52
CA ALA A 284 17.40 2.22 15.39
C ALA A 284 17.16 1.44 14.09
N ILE A 285 18.18 0.69 13.68
CA ILE A 285 18.12 -0.23 12.55
C ILE A 285 18.42 -1.63 13.05
N ALA A 286 17.52 -2.58 12.78
CA ALA A 286 17.77 -4.00 13.00
C ALA A 286 18.30 -4.64 11.73
N GLU A 287 19.27 -5.52 11.89
CA GLU A 287 19.73 -6.43 10.85
C GLU A 287 19.08 -7.80 11.07
N ILE A 288 18.52 -8.34 10.00
CA ILE A 288 17.68 -9.53 9.99
C ILE A 288 18.34 -10.56 9.08
N SER A 289 18.72 -11.71 9.63
CA SER A 289 19.29 -12.82 8.86
C SER A 289 18.27 -13.44 7.92
N THR A 290 18.75 -13.82 6.74
CA THR A 290 17.98 -14.54 5.71
C THR A 290 18.52 -15.95 5.45
N ASN A 291 19.54 -16.40 6.18
CA ASN A 291 20.27 -17.66 5.91
C ASN A 291 19.39 -18.93 5.97
N ASP A 292 18.30 -18.88 6.73
CA ASP A 292 17.32 -19.96 6.90
C ASP A 292 16.11 -19.82 5.98
N LEU A 293 16.09 -18.86 5.06
CA LEU A 293 15.03 -18.73 4.07
C LEU A 293 15.25 -19.64 2.86
N VAL A 294 14.15 -20.17 2.33
CA VAL A 294 14.11 -20.95 1.09
C VAL A 294 13.13 -20.31 0.12
N ALA A 295 13.48 -20.31 -1.16
CA ALA A 295 12.60 -19.84 -2.22
C ALA A 295 11.39 -20.76 -2.35
N VAL A 296 10.21 -20.16 -2.50
CA VAL A 296 8.93 -20.85 -2.74
C VAL A 296 8.10 -20.13 -3.78
N THR A 297 7.16 -20.81 -4.40
CA THR A 297 6.09 -20.17 -5.17
C THR A 297 4.76 -20.51 -4.54
N ILE A 298 3.99 -19.46 -4.21
CA ILE A 298 2.63 -19.58 -3.71
C ILE A 298 1.69 -19.51 -4.92
N ARG A 299 0.86 -20.53 -5.09
CA ARG A 299 -0.07 -20.69 -6.21
C ARG A 299 -1.51 -20.66 -5.67
N GLY A 300 -2.41 -20.01 -6.40
CA GLY A 300 -3.83 -20.00 -6.09
C GLY A 300 -4.63 -19.19 -7.09
N THR A 301 -5.95 -19.20 -6.94
CA THR A 301 -6.87 -18.43 -7.78
C THR A 301 -7.17 -17.09 -7.10
N LEU A 302 -6.90 -15.97 -7.77
CA LEU A 302 -7.25 -14.63 -7.31
C LEU A 302 -8.62 -14.24 -7.87
N SER A 303 -9.58 -13.93 -6.99
CA SER A 303 -10.83 -13.25 -7.35
C SER A 303 -10.67 -11.75 -7.12
N GLU A 304 -10.90 -10.96 -8.17
CA GLU A 304 -10.90 -9.50 -8.18
C GLU A 304 -12.34 -9.01 -8.46
N CYS A 305 -12.89 -8.24 -7.53
CA CYS A 305 -14.24 -7.69 -7.58
C CYS A 305 -14.15 -6.16 -7.72
N ILE A 306 -14.58 -5.62 -8.86
CA ILE A 306 -14.65 -4.19 -9.13
C ILE A 306 -16.09 -3.74 -8.92
N LYS A 307 -16.34 -2.98 -7.85
CA LYS A 307 -17.62 -2.36 -7.59
C LYS A 307 -17.58 -0.90 -8.06
N THR A 308 -18.35 -0.60 -9.09
CA THR A 308 -18.51 0.75 -9.62
C THR A 308 -19.83 1.31 -9.09
N THR A 309 -19.75 2.31 -8.22
CA THR A 309 -20.94 3.04 -7.76
C THR A 309 -21.08 4.32 -8.57
N TRP A 310 -22.22 4.49 -9.22
CA TRP A 310 -22.56 5.71 -9.93
C TRP A 310 -23.43 6.58 -9.04
N ARG A 311 -23.12 7.88 -8.96
CA ARG A 311 -23.94 8.87 -8.27
C ARG A 311 -24.33 9.98 -9.23
N GLU A 312 -25.61 10.28 -9.29
CA GLU A 312 -26.08 11.50 -9.94
C GLU A 312 -25.64 12.72 -9.14
N LYS A 313 -24.92 13.64 -9.78
CA LYS A 313 -24.42 14.90 -9.20
C LYS A 313 -25.56 15.79 -8.78
N GLU A 314 -26.66 15.79 -9.54
CA GLU A 314 -27.82 16.62 -9.26
C GLU A 314 -28.64 16.08 -8.07
N PHE A 315 -28.60 14.76 -7.83
CA PHE A 315 -29.38 14.11 -6.78
C PHE A 315 -28.54 13.04 -6.05
N PRO A 316 -27.52 13.42 -5.27
CA PRO A 316 -26.60 12.47 -4.63
C PRO A 316 -27.28 11.54 -3.60
N TYR A 317 -28.53 11.83 -3.25
CA TYR A 317 -29.39 11.09 -2.32
C TYR A 317 -30.43 10.17 -2.99
N MET A 318 -30.75 10.32 -4.29
CA MET A 318 -31.92 9.64 -4.86
C MET A 318 -31.65 8.35 -5.64
N SER A 319 -30.44 8.07 -6.11
CA SER A 319 -30.15 6.81 -6.82
C SER A 319 -28.65 6.47 -6.79
N ARG A 320 -28.31 5.28 -6.31
CA ARG A 320 -26.98 4.68 -6.50
C ARG A 320 -27.17 3.40 -7.30
N SER A 321 -26.84 3.43 -8.58
CA SER A 321 -26.65 2.19 -9.31
C SER A 321 -25.26 1.63 -8.96
N GLN A 322 -25.22 0.32 -8.72
CA GLN A 322 -23.98 -0.40 -8.46
C GLN A 322 -23.82 -1.45 -9.53
N ASP A 323 -22.69 -1.40 -10.21
CA ASP A 323 -22.24 -2.47 -11.09
C ASP A 323 -21.11 -3.23 -10.40
N THR A 324 -21.16 -4.56 -10.46
CA THR A 324 -20.18 -5.44 -9.85
C THR A 324 -19.63 -6.38 -10.93
N ASN A 325 -18.35 -6.20 -11.25
CA ASN A 325 -17.63 -7.08 -12.16
C ASN A 325 -16.69 -7.96 -11.35
N GLU A 326 -16.82 -9.28 -11.48
CA GLU A 326 -15.92 -10.24 -10.85
C GLU A 326 -15.09 -10.94 -11.92
N LYS A 327 -13.77 -10.96 -11.71
CA LYS A 327 -12.80 -11.65 -12.56
C LYS A 327 -11.98 -12.59 -11.70
N GLU A 328 -11.74 -13.79 -12.22
CA GLU A 328 -10.87 -14.77 -11.58
C GLU A 328 -9.65 -15.06 -12.46
N ARG A 329 -8.49 -15.26 -11.83
CA ARG A 329 -7.27 -15.65 -12.53
C ARG A 329 -6.31 -16.41 -11.63
N GLU A 330 -5.56 -17.32 -12.22
CA GLU A 330 -4.47 -18.01 -11.53
C GLU A 330 -3.28 -17.06 -11.26
N VAL A 331 -2.76 -17.11 -10.04
CA VAL A 331 -1.61 -16.31 -9.62
C VAL A 331 -0.47 -17.16 -9.10
N GLN A 332 0.74 -16.68 -9.36
CA GLN A 332 2.01 -17.26 -8.91
C GLN A 332 2.80 -16.16 -8.21
N ILE A 333 2.97 -16.33 -6.91
CA ILE A 333 3.55 -15.33 -6.03
C ILE A 333 4.91 -15.85 -5.54
N PRO A 334 6.02 -15.36 -6.11
CA PRO A 334 7.34 -15.65 -5.60
C PRO A 334 7.52 -15.15 -4.16
N ALA A 335 8.00 -16.04 -3.30
CA ALA A 335 8.27 -15.70 -1.91
C ALA A 335 9.48 -16.47 -1.35
N TRP A 336 9.86 -16.12 -0.12
CA TRP A 336 10.82 -16.87 0.69
C TRP A 336 10.22 -17.18 2.06
N ILE A 337 10.37 -18.41 2.51
CA ILE A 337 9.87 -18.84 3.81
C ILE A 337 10.96 -19.48 4.66
N SER A 338 10.77 -19.49 5.96
CA SER A 338 11.70 -20.12 6.89
C SER A 338 11.77 -21.65 6.68
N LYS A 339 12.97 -22.24 6.63
CA LYS A 339 13.19 -23.70 6.52
C LYS A 339 12.37 -24.53 7.53
N PRO A 340 12.29 -24.16 8.83
CA PRO A 340 11.49 -24.88 9.81
C PRO A 340 9.98 -24.74 9.61
N ALA A 341 9.54 -23.73 8.84
CA ALA A 341 8.13 -23.52 8.50
C ALA A 341 7.68 -24.41 7.33
N ARG A 342 8.55 -25.30 6.84
CA ARG A 342 8.15 -26.34 5.90
C ARG A 342 7.18 -27.27 6.64
N PRO A 343 5.89 -27.33 6.24
CA PRO A 343 4.91 -28.11 6.98
C PRO A 343 5.38 -29.57 7.06
N ALA A 344 5.55 -30.06 8.28
CA ALA A 344 5.74 -31.49 8.54
C ALA A 344 4.36 -32.15 8.38
N LYS A 345 3.93 -32.34 7.12
CA LYS A 345 2.60 -32.80 6.69
C LYS A 345 1.35 -32.08 7.24
N ASP A 346 1.31 -31.50 8.46
CA ASP A 346 0.06 -31.02 9.08
C ASP A 346 0.18 -29.82 10.06
N SER A 347 1.24 -28.99 10.02
CA SER A 347 1.38 -27.85 10.96
C SER A 347 1.22 -26.47 10.30
N GLU A 348 0.21 -25.69 10.71
CA GLU A 348 -0.20 -24.38 10.17
C GLU A 348 0.73 -23.18 10.47
N ASN A 349 1.91 -23.38 11.07
CA ASN A 349 2.76 -22.25 11.49
C ASN A 349 3.74 -21.83 10.38
N THR A 350 3.25 -21.14 9.35
CA THR A 350 4.09 -20.44 8.37
C THR A 350 4.74 -19.21 8.99
N ASN A 351 5.90 -19.41 9.63
CA ASN A 351 6.69 -18.32 10.18
C ASN A 351 7.44 -17.57 9.05
N SER A 352 7.00 -16.32 8.83
CA SER A 352 7.65 -15.26 8.05
C SER A 352 7.81 -15.56 6.55
N ILE A 353 6.88 -15.04 5.75
CA ILE A 353 6.97 -15.01 4.28
C ILE A 353 7.60 -13.66 3.91
N SER A 354 8.63 -13.65 3.06
CA SER A 354 9.03 -12.43 2.36
C SER A 354 8.51 -12.49 0.92
N VAL A 355 7.79 -11.47 0.45
CA VAL A 355 7.21 -11.45 -0.90
C VAL A 355 8.11 -10.65 -1.84
N GLU A 356 8.48 -11.26 -2.98
CA GLU A 356 9.21 -10.56 -4.05
C GLU A 356 8.24 -9.68 -4.85
N GLN A 357 8.69 -8.49 -5.26
CA GLN A 357 7.90 -7.59 -6.10
C GLN A 357 7.60 -8.19 -7.51
N PHE A 358 8.37 -9.18 -7.95
CA PHE A 358 8.26 -9.80 -9.29
C PHE A 358 7.19 -10.90 -9.40
N SER A 359 6.01 -10.66 -8.86
CA SER A 359 4.87 -11.58 -9.00
C SER A 359 3.99 -11.24 -10.20
N ASN A 360 3.22 -12.22 -10.69
CA ASN A 360 2.18 -11.95 -11.69
C ASN A 360 0.96 -11.21 -11.09
N LEU A 361 1.04 -10.74 -9.84
CA LEU A 361 0.08 -9.80 -9.25
C LEU A 361 0.17 -8.41 -9.89
N ARG A 362 1.26 -8.08 -10.60
CA ARG A 362 1.47 -6.76 -11.24
C ARG A 362 1.38 -5.61 -10.23
N VAL A 363 2.03 -5.78 -9.08
CA VAL A 363 2.22 -4.71 -8.09
C VAL A 363 3.27 -3.74 -8.66
N PRO A 364 2.93 -2.46 -8.89
CA PRO A 364 3.91 -1.47 -9.33
C PRO A 364 4.89 -1.20 -8.19
N ALA A 365 6.17 -1.05 -8.53
CA ALA A 365 7.13 -0.48 -7.61
C ALA A 365 6.72 0.97 -7.34
N ALA A 366 6.36 1.29 -6.10
CA ALA A 366 6.14 2.67 -5.69
C ALA A 366 7.49 3.41 -5.74
N GLN A 367 7.49 4.66 -6.22
CA GLN A 367 8.72 5.44 -6.36
C GLN A 367 9.49 5.52 -5.03
N GLY A 368 10.73 5.02 -5.00
CA GLY A 368 11.57 4.99 -3.80
C GLY A 368 11.45 3.71 -2.95
N HIS A 369 10.70 2.72 -3.42
CA HIS A 369 10.49 1.42 -2.76
C HIS A 369 11.19 0.25 -3.48
N ASP A 370 12.06 0.54 -4.45
CA ASP A 370 12.76 -0.46 -5.27
C ASP A 370 13.66 -1.40 -4.44
N PHE A 371 14.02 -0.98 -3.22
CA PHE A 371 14.85 -1.74 -2.28
C PHE A 371 14.04 -2.34 -1.13
N GLU A 372 12.72 -2.18 -1.12
CA GLU A 372 11.84 -2.62 -0.02
C GLU A 372 11.37 -4.06 -0.22
N TRP A 373 11.51 -4.83 0.85
CA TRP A 373 11.06 -6.21 1.00
C TRP A 373 9.97 -6.28 2.05
N LEU A 374 8.91 -7.03 1.79
CA LEU A 374 7.77 -7.15 2.69
C LEU A 374 7.84 -8.47 3.44
N ALA A 375 8.08 -8.41 4.75
CA ALA A 375 7.90 -9.57 5.62
C ALA A 375 6.45 -9.64 6.12
N THR A 376 5.88 -10.84 6.18
CA THR A 376 4.48 -11.05 6.58
C THR A 376 4.35 -11.34 8.07
N GLY A 377 3.39 -10.68 8.72
CA GLY A 377 2.98 -10.95 10.10
C GLY A 377 4.05 -10.62 11.15
N GLN A 378 5.07 -11.46 11.26
CA GLN A 378 6.01 -11.46 12.38
C GLN A 378 7.43 -11.80 11.91
N ILE A 379 8.43 -11.26 12.63
CA ILE A 379 9.84 -11.62 12.49
C ILE A 379 10.33 -12.10 13.87
N PRO A 380 10.82 -13.34 14.00
CA PRO A 380 11.28 -13.89 15.28
C PRO A 380 12.59 -13.24 15.75
N LYS A 381 12.79 -13.18 17.08
CA LYS A 381 14.02 -12.67 17.70
C LYS A 381 15.27 -13.43 17.27
N THR A 382 15.15 -14.72 17.00
CA THR A 382 16.23 -15.60 16.56
C THR A 382 16.86 -15.16 15.24
N ARG A 383 16.15 -14.35 14.43
CA ARG A 383 16.68 -13.81 13.17
C ARG A 383 17.36 -12.46 13.31
N ILE A 384 17.26 -11.80 14.45
CA ILE A 384 17.87 -10.49 14.64
C ILE A 384 19.33 -10.65 15.04
N THR A 385 20.21 -10.45 14.07
CA THR A 385 21.66 -10.55 14.28
C THR A 385 22.16 -9.34 15.08
N ARG A 386 21.66 -8.15 14.75
CA ARG A 386 22.15 -6.90 15.32
C ARG A 386 21.06 -5.83 15.41
N VAL A 387 21.19 -4.94 16.39
CA VAL A 387 20.37 -3.72 16.53
C VAL A 387 21.31 -2.55 16.73
N MET A 388 21.24 -1.58 15.82
CA MET A 388 22.18 -0.47 15.69
C MET A 388 21.44 0.84 15.98
N PRO A 389 21.78 1.59 17.04
CA PRO A 389 21.15 2.87 17.31
C PRO A 389 21.56 3.90 16.26
N PHE A 390 20.62 4.77 15.91
CA PHE A 390 20.88 5.95 15.10
C PHE A 390 20.68 7.20 15.97
N ASP A 391 21.75 7.99 16.19
CA ASP A 391 21.69 9.14 17.09
C ASP A 391 21.16 10.43 16.46
N GLY A 392 20.76 10.37 15.19
CA GLY A 392 20.39 11.53 14.37
C GLY A 392 21.46 11.97 13.38
N PHE A 393 22.68 11.43 13.50
CA PHE A 393 23.79 11.76 12.60
C PHE A 393 24.48 10.49 12.11
N GLU A 394 24.84 9.59 13.02
CA GLU A 394 25.60 8.37 12.74
C GLU A 394 24.82 7.15 13.24
N ILE A 395 24.95 6.04 12.51
CA ILE A 395 24.52 4.72 12.94
C ILE A 395 25.68 3.99 13.62
N TYR A 396 25.46 3.46 14.81
CA TYR A 396 26.49 2.75 15.57
C TYR A 396 26.31 1.24 15.42
N GLU A 397 27.27 0.61 14.76
CA GLU A 397 27.25 -0.84 14.54
C GLU A 397 27.57 -1.64 15.80
N GLU A 398 28.48 -1.11 16.60
CA GLU A 398 29.08 -1.82 17.72
C GLU A 398 29.28 -0.89 18.91
N ARG A 399 29.36 -1.51 20.09
CA ARG A 399 29.70 -0.80 21.33
C ARG A 399 31.18 -0.45 21.31
N LYS A 400 31.49 0.85 21.28
CA LYS A 400 32.84 1.36 21.54
C LYS A 400 33.00 1.63 23.03
N GLU A 401 34.08 1.13 23.63
CA GLU A 401 34.37 1.35 25.05
C GLU A 401 34.43 2.85 25.38
N GLY A 402 33.92 3.23 26.55
CA GLY A 402 33.85 4.63 27.00
C GLY A 402 32.85 5.53 26.25
N ARG A 403 32.20 5.08 25.17
CA ARG A 403 31.26 5.91 24.39
C ARG A 403 29.81 5.61 24.74
N THR A 404 29.14 6.58 25.34
CA THR A 404 27.69 6.55 25.54
C THR A 404 26.96 7.15 24.34
N ILE A 405 26.05 6.38 23.74
CA ILE A 405 25.25 6.84 22.59
C ILE A 405 23.96 7.50 23.12
N THR A 406 23.73 8.75 22.74
CA THR A 406 22.56 9.55 23.16
C THR A 406 21.78 10.02 21.95
N SER A 407 20.45 10.06 22.05
CA SER A 407 19.64 10.67 20.98
C SER A 407 19.82 12.19 20.96
N ARG A 408 20.28 12.75 19.84
CA ARG A 408 20.66 14.17 19.76
C ARG A 408 19.49 15.15 19.71
N SER A 409 18.40 14.79 19.05
CA SER A 409 17.20 15.61 18.88
C SER A 409 16.18 15.46 19.99
N SER A 410 16.32 14.43 20.85
CA SER A 410 15.41 14.27 21.97
C SER A 410 15.67 15.33 23.03
N GLU A 411 14.62 15.86 23.64
CA GLU A 411 14.72 16.77 24.80
C GLU A 411 15.14 16.04 26.08
N GLU A 412 14.88 14.73 26.14
CA GLU A 412 15.22 13.85 27.25
C GLU A 412 16.58 13.13 27.03
N PRO A 413 17.26 12.64 28.08
CA PRO A 413 18.55 11.97 28.01
C PRO A 413 18.37 10.48 27.69
N TRP A 414 17.85 10.21 26.50
CA TRP A 414 17.77 8.85 26.01
C TRP A 414 19.15 8.32 25.65
N VAL A 415 19.49 7.17 26.22
CA VAL A 415 20.74 6.45 26.02
C VAL A 415 20.44 5.11 25.40
N PHE A 416 21.25 4.66 24.46
CA PHE A 416 21.12 3.30 23.97
C PHE A 416 21.80 2.30 24.91
N ASN A 417 21.01 1.37 25.46
CA ASN A 417 21.51 0.27 26.26
C ASN A 417 21.79 -0.93 25.34
N TRP A 418 23.08 -1.25 25.17
CA TRP A 418 23.54 -2.34 24.31
C TRP A 418 23.12 -3.74 24.79
N ALA A 419 22.95 -3.94 26.10
CA ALA A 419 22.56 -5.23 26.65
C ALA A 419 21.09 -5.54 26.35
N SER A 420 20.19 -4.57 26.54
CA SER A 420 18.78 -4.71 26.17
C SER A 420 18.52 -4.44 24.69
N ARG A 421 19.46 -3.83 23.97
CA ARG A 421 19.33 -3.34 22.59
C ARG A 421 18.21 -2.32 22.43
N MET A 422 18.02 -1.44 23.43
CA MET A 422 16.92 -0.48 23.50
C MET A 422 17.40 0.92 23.89
N TRP A 423 16.66 1.93 23.44
CA TRP A 423 16.74 3.27 24.02
C TRP A 423 16.09 3.28 25.41
N VAL A 424 16.86 3.69 26.43
CA VAL A 424 16.41 3.80 27.82
C VAL A 424 16.62 5.23 28.33
N LEU A 425 15.71 5.70 29.17
CA LEU A 425 15.82 7.01 29.80
C LEU A 425 16.85 6.92 30.94
N SER A 426 17.91 7.71 30.88
CA SER A 426 18.95 7.71 31.91
C SER A 426 18.96 9.04 32.65
N HIS A 427 18.26 9.10 33.78
CA HIS A 427 18.21 10.30 34.62
C HIS A 427 19.59 10.66 35.21
N SER A 428 20.45 9.68 35.47
CA SER A 428 21.81 9.92 35.96
C SER A 428 22.72 10.62 34.95
N LEU A 429 22.37 10.58 33.66
CA LEU A 429 23.05 11.35 32.62
C LEU A 429 22.40 12.71 32.35
N TRP A 430 21.38 13.12 33.12
CA TRP A 430 20.88 14.49 33.09
C TRP A 430 21.93 15.45 33.71
N LYS A 431 23.06 15.61 33.03
CA LYS A 431 24.10 16.57 33.37
C LYS A 431 23.76 17.91 32.71
N PRO A 432 24.03 19.05 33.37
CA PRO A 432 23.88 20.39 32.79
C PRO A 432 24.54 20.55 31.41
N GLU A 433 25.63 19.82 31.14
CA GLU A 433 26.31 19.80 29.83
C GLU A 433 25.45 19.26 28.69
N ILE A 434 24.59 18.26 28.92
CA ILE A 434 23.70 17.74 27.87
C ILE A 434 22.66 18.81 27.52
N ALA A 435 22.11 19.50 28.53
CA ALA A 435 21.21 20.63 28.31
C ALA A 435 21.91 21.78 27.55
N ALA A 436 23.16 22.10 27.90
CA ALA A 436 23.96 23.11 27.20
C ALA A 436 24.28 22.71 25.74
N ARG A 437 24.60 21.44 25.48
CA ARG A 437 24.84 20.92 24.12
C ARG A 437 23.58 21.00 23.26
N LYS A 438 22.41 20.70 23.83
CA LYS A 438 21.11 20.82 23.15
C LYS A 438 20.78 22.26 22.79
N LYS A 439 21.02 23.21 23.71
CA LYS A 439 20.90 24.65 23.43
C LYS A 439 21.73 25.05 22.22
N ARG A 440 22.99 24.59 22.13
CA ARG A 440 23.86 24.86 20.96
C ARG A 440 23.35 24.22 19.67
N TYR A 441 22.77 23.02 19.72
CA TYR A 441 22.23 22.35 18.53
C TYR A 441 20.99 23.08 17.99
N HIS A 442 20.05 23.47 18.87
CA HIS A 442 18.89 24.27 18.49
C HIS A 442 19.28 25.64 17.93
N ASP A 443 20.25 26.32 18.56
CA ASP A 443 20.78 27.59 18.08
C ASP A 443 21.38 27.45 16.65
N LYS A 444 22.07 26.34 16.35
CA LYS A 444 22.64 26.06 15.02
C LYS A 444 21.60 25.70 13.97
N ARG A 445 20.49 25.04 14.34
CA ARG A 445 19.43 24.62 13.40
C ARG A 445 18.45 25.75 13.06
N ASN A 446 18.35 26.78 13.91
CA ASN A 446 17.54 27.97 13.69
C ASN A 446 18.37 29.28 13.58
N PRO A 447 19.35 29.38 12.66
CA PRO A 447 20.17 30.59 12.54
C PRO A 447 19.33 31.82 12.11
N LYS A 448 18.16 31.60 11.49
CA LYS A 448 17.30 32.66 10.95
C LYS A 448 16.38 33.33 11.98
N LYS A 449 16.28 32.84 13.22
CA LYS A 449 15.41 33.48 14.23
C LYS A 449 16.07 34.64 14.99
N ARG A 450 17.38 34.86 14.87
CA ARG A 450 18.07 35.91 15.64
C ARG A 450 18.04 37.31 15.01
N ASN A 451 17.63 37.47 13.75
CA ASN A 451 17.67 38.78 13.06
C ASN A 451 16.34 39.25 12.44
N VAL A 452 15.20 38.62 12.75
CA VAL A 452 13.88 39.06 12.25
C VAL A 452 12.87 39.13 13.41
N GLU A 453 13.23 39.83 14.47
CA GLU A 453 12.27 40.32 15.47
C GLU A 453 11.81 41.72 15.06
N THR A 454 11.12 41.85 13.93
CA THR A 454 10.30 43.03 13.63
C THR A 454 9.14 42.61 12.71
N ASN A 455 7.92 42.57 13.28
CA ASN A 455 6.60 42.61 12.61
C ASN A 455 5.91 41.32 12.08
N ASP A 456 6.58 40.18 11.84
CA ASP A 456 5.91 39.01 11.20
C ASP A 456 5.20 38.02 12.17
N ASP A 457 5.42 38.11 13.48
CA ASP A 457 4.88 37.14 14.45
C ASP A 457 3.38 37.29 14.73
N ALA A 458 2.82 38.50 14.58
CA ALA A 458 1.39 38.74 14.72
C ALA A 458 0.59 38.04 13.60
N ASP A 459 1.11 38.06 12.37
CA ASP A 459 0.42 37.49 11.22
C ASP A 459 0.48 35.95 11.22
N ARG A 460 1.59 35.38 11.67
CA ARG A 460 1.73 33.93 11.85
C ARG A 460 0.80 33.39 12.96
N SER A 461 0.63 34.11 14.06
CA SER A 461 -0.30 33.75 15.14
C SER A 461 -1.75 33.73 14.67
N ASN A 462 -2.15 34.73 13.87
CA ASN A 462 -3.49 34.79 13.29
C ASN A 462 -3.74 33.69 12.24
N LYS A 463 -2.73 33.33 11.43
CA LYS A 463 -2.83 32.23 10.47
C LYS A 463 -3.02 30.87 11.15
N ILE A 464 -2.35 30.62 12.27
CA ILE A 464 -2.51 29.38 13.05
C ILE A 464 -3.90 29.31 13.69
N LYS A 465 -4.44 30.41 14.22
CA LYS A 465 -5.82 30.46 14.75
C LYS A 465 -6.87 30.14 13.68
N ARG A 466 -6.68 30.62 12.44
CA ARG A 466 -7.58 30.32 11.31
C ARG A 466 -7.53 28.84 10.90
N LEU A 467 -6.33 28.26 10.82
CA LEU A 467 -6.16 26.84 10.46
C LEU A 467 -6.76 25.89 11.50
N ARG A 468 -6.70 26.23 12.81
CA ARG A 468 -7.37 25.44 13.85
C ARG A 468 -8.90 25.45 13.72
N ARG A 469 -9.52 26.61 13.52
CA ARG A 469 -10.99 26.69 13.32
C ARG A 469 -11.46 25.86 12.12
N ALA A 470 -10.72 25.91 11.01
CA ALA A 470 -11.05 25.15 9.80
C ALA A 470 -10.85 23.63 9.95
N PHE A 471 -10.06 23.19 10.93
CA PHE A 471 -9.92 21.77 11.27
C PHE A 471 -11.07 21.32 12.18
N ASP A 472 -11.40 22.11 13.20
CA ASP A 472 -12.49 21.84 14.15
C ASP A 472 -13.88 21.80 13.48
N GLU A 473 -14.12 22.62 12.44
CA GLU A 473 -15.35 22.57 11.63
C GLU A 473 -15.43 21.27 10.81
N ARG A 474 -14.28 20.78 10.30
CA ARG A 474 -14.22 19.60 9.43
C ARG A 474 -14.42 18.29 10.19
N ASP A 475 -13.96 18.21 11.43
CA ASP A 475 -14.23 17.07 12.32
C ASP A 475 -15.70 17.03 12.77
N ARG A 476 -16.35 18.20 12.93
CA ARG A 476 -17.77 18.29 13.31
C ARG A 476 -18.70 17.75 12.21
N ASP A 477 -18.42 18.07 10.95
CA ASP A 477 -19.15 17.54 9.79
C ASP A 477 -18.97 16.02 9.64
N HIS A 478 -17.82 15.48 10.07
CA HIS A 478 -17.51 14.05 9.98
C HIS A 478 -18.21 13.23 11.07
N ASP A 479 -18.45 13.80 12.24
CA ASP A 479 -19.21 13.18 13.33
C ASP A 479 -20.73 13.19 13.07
N GLU A 480 -21.29 14.27 12.48
CA GLU A 480 -22.71 14.31 12.10
C GLU A 480 -23.05 13.28 11.00
N ALA A 481 -22.14 13.06 10.04
CA ALA A 481 -22.29 12.02 9.03
C ALA A 481 -22.24 10.59 9.62
N TYR A 482 -21.54 10.39 10.74
CA TYR A 482 -21.41 9.09 11.41
C TYR A 482 -22.65 8.76 12.28
N VAL A 483 -23.25 9.77 12.91
CA VAL A 483 -24.49 9.60 13.70
C VAL A 483 -25.70 9.30 12.79
N GLY A 484 -25.77 9.91 11.61
CA GLY A 484 -26.83 9.62 10.62
C GLY A 484 -26.81 8.19 10.04
N LEU A 485 -25.65 7.52 10.08
CA LEU A 485 -25.50 6.14 9.59
C LEU A 485 -25.90 5.07 10.62
N LYS A 486 -25.83 5.36 11.93
CA LYS A 486 -26.23 4.41 12.98
C LYS A 486 -27.75 4.29 13.16
N PHE A 487 -28.51 5.34 12.88
CA PHE A 487 -29.96 5.32 13.04
C PHE A 487 -30.71 4.50 11.98
N ASN A 488 -30.07 4.12 10.88
CA ASN A 488 -30.72 3.35 9.80
C ASN A 488 -30.44 1.84 9.83
N SER A 489 -29.63 1.34 10.77
CA SER A 489 -29.25 -0.09 10.80
C SER A 489 -29.97 -0.93 11.85
N GLU A 490 -30.78 -0.36 12.74
CA GLU A 490 -31.46 -1.10 13.82
C GLU A 490 -32.92 -1.51 13.51
N GLU A 491 -33.46 -1.17 12.34
CA GLU A 491 -34.90 -1.41 12.05
C GLU A 491 -35.16 -2.46 10.94
N ARG A 492 -34.30 -3.48 10.79
CA ARG A 492 -34.54 -4.56 9.82
C ARG A 492 -34.02 -5.93 10.27
N VAL A 493 -34.60 -6.44 11.34
CA VAL A 493 -34.62 -7.90 11.60
C VAL A 493 -35.99 -8.26 12.14
N GLU A 494 -36.94 -8.56 11.25
CA GLU A 494 -38.04 -9.52 11.47
C GLU A 494 -38.87 -9.71 10.19
N ALA A 495 -39.37 -10.93 10.00
CA ALA A 495 -40.11 -11.49 8.84
C ALA A 495 -39.24 -11.87 7.62
N GLN A 496 -39.34 -13.05 6.98
CA GLN A 496 -40.41 -14.04 6.98
C GLN A 496 -39.92 -15.38 6.40
N THR A 497 -40.57 -16.44 6.85
CA THR A 497 -40.46 -17.85 6.48
C THR A 497 -40.95 -18.21 5.07
N SER A 498 -40.42 -19.34 4.57
CA SER A 498 -40.99 -20.31 3.60
C SER A 498 -41.25 -19.87 2.16
N CYS A 499 -40.62 -20.58 1.20
CA CYS A 499 -41.35 -21.14 0.06
C CYS A 499 -40.55 -22.29 -0.59
N SER A 500 -41.25 -23.41 -0.76
CA SER A 500 -40.84 -24.64 -1.41
C SER A 500 -41.00 -24.59 -2.93
N SER A 501 -40.15 -25.37 -3.62
CA SER A 501 -40.31 -25.90 -4.98
C SER A 501 -40.23 -24.94 -6.18
N CYS A 502 -39.21 -25.13 -7.03
CA CYS A 502 -39.39 -25.30 -8.47
C CYS A 502 -38.14 -25.82 -9.18
N LYS A 503 -38.40 -26.38 -10.36
CA LYS A 503 -37.67 -27.42 -11.08
C LYS A 503 -36.47 -26.94 -11.90
N ARG A 504 -35.38 -27.70 -11.82
CA ARG A 504 -34.55 -28.27 -12.91
C ARG A 504 -34.72 -27.67 -14.32
N TRP A 505 -33.73 -26.92 -14.80
CA TRP A 505 -33.34 -26.83 -16.23
C TRP A 505 -31.82 -26.66 -16.33
N ARG A 506 -31.16 -27.53 -17.12
CA ARG A 506 -29.80 -27.32 -17.67
C ARG A 506 -29.95 -26.63 -19.03
N PRO A 507 -28.91 -25.91 -19.48
CA PRO A 507 -28.37 -26.26 -20.78
C PRO A 507 -26.84 -26.36 -20.79
N ALA A 508 -26.38 -26.97 -21.87
CA ALA A 508 -25.04 -27.41 -22.15
C ALA A 508 -24.09 -26.29 -22.59
N SER A 509 -22.81 -26.64 -22.51
CA SER A 509 -21.64 -26.15 -23.24
C SER A 509 -21.85 -25.09 -24.31
N LEU A 510 -21.03 -24.04 -24.25
CA LEU A 510 -20.33 -23.52 -25.41
C LEU A 510 -19.01 -22.87 -24.97
N SER A 511 -18.02 -23.11 -25.82
CA SER A 511 -16.64 -22.69 -25.72
C SER A 511 -16.44 -21.20 -26.00
N THR A 512 -15.21 -20.76 -25.69
CA THR A 512 -14.36 -19.84 -26.48
C THR A 512 -14.15 -18.40 -25.96
N ILE A 513 -12.87 -18.01 -26.04
CA ILE A 513 -12.27 -16.68 -26.14
C ILE A 513 -12.16 -15.85 -24.85
N SER A 514 -10.97 -15.89 -24.23
CA SER A 514 -10.56 -14.89 -23.24
C SER A 514 -10.14 -13.59 -23.94
N SER A 515 -10.79 -12.51 -23.54
CA SER A 515 -10.52 -11.13 -23.91
C SER A 515 -9.18 -10.62 -23.35
N LEU A 516 -8.44 -9.91 -24.20
CA LEU A 516 -7.26 -9.11 -23.86
C LEU A 516 -7.69 -7.66 -23.62
N ASP A 517 -7.32 -7.12 -22.46
CA ASP A 517 -7.49 -5.72 -22.09
C ASP A 517 -6.58 -4.79 -22.91
N LEU A 518 -7.19 -3.69 -23.38
CA LEU A 518 -6.60 -2.54 -24.05
C LEU A 518 -6.28 -1.46 -23.01
N ALA A 519 -5.06 -0.91 -23.07
CA ALA A 519 -4.76 0.46 -22.65
C ALA A 519 -3.54 0.95 -23.43
N GLY A 520 -3.69 2.07 -24.14
CA GLY A 520 -2.61 2.78 -24.82
C GLY A 520 -2.93 3.25 -26.23
N PHE A 521 -3.82 4.24 -26.35
CA PHE A 521 -3.84 5.27 -27.39
C PHE A 521 -4.29 6.58 -26.77
#